data_AF-A0A0G4MXF4-F1
#
_entry.id   AF-A0A0G4MXF4-F1
#
_cell.length_a   1.000
_cell.length_b   1.000
_cell.length_c   1.000
_cell.angle_alpha   90.00
_cell.angle_beta   90.00
_cell.angle_gamma   90.00
#
_symmetry.space_group_name_H-M   'P 1'
#
loop_
_entity.id
_entity.type
_entity.pdbx_description
1 polymer ?
#
loop_
_entity_poly.entity_id
_entity_poly.type
_entity_poly.pdbx_seq_one_letter_code
_entity_poly.pdbx_strand_id
1 'polypeptide(L)'
;MSAGLTKSLQLADYLEKLPGTTFRKLYLNPSTALCISRRMLSPLAKTFVTMLLYLPGPIPIADLEARVKPEYKRAKDHALAQLRSLHMLQMSVPTQGAPQMIQLTANFSKSYREALEGNGAPGSFG
;
A
#
# COMPACT_ATOMS: atom_id res chain seq x y z
N MET A 1 17.67 -22.35 -1.42
CA MET A 1 17.00 -21.08 -1.83
C MET A 1 16.38 -20.42 -0.59
N SER A 2 17.16 -19.70 0.25
CA SER A 2 16.65 -19.11 1.52
C SER A 2 17.13 -17.67 1.79
N ALA A 3 18.18 -17.20 1.10
CA ALA A 3 18.75 -15.87 1.31
C ALA A 3 17.82 -14.68 0.95
N GLY A 4 16.80 -14.90 0.11
CA GLY A 4 15.84 -13.86 -0.27
C GLY A 4 14.85 -13.50 0.84
N LEU A 5 14.44 -14.48 1.64
CA LEU A 5 13.40 -14.32 2.67
C LEU A 5 13.94 -13.59 3.90
N THR A 6 15.17 -13.90 4.32
CA THR A 6 15.84 -13.21 5.44
C THR A 6 16.13 -11.75 5.12
N LYS A 7 16.53 -11.43 3.89
CA LYS A 7 16.79 -10.04 3.47
C LYS A 7 15.51 -9.20 3.40
N SER A 8 14.37 -9.77 2.99
CA SER A 8 13.08 -9.06 3.02
C SER A 8 12.58 -8.79 4.43
N LEU A 9 12.84 -9.69 5.38
CA LEU A 9 12.47 -9.52 6.79
C LEU A 9 13.27 -8.37 7.43
N GLN A 10 14.59 -8.35 7.24
CA GLN A 10 15.46 -7.27 7.72
C GLN A 10 15.06 -5.90 7.13
N LEU A 11 14.64 -5.88 5.86
CA LEU A 11 14.14 -4.66 5.22
C LEU A 11 12.79 -4.23 5.81
N ALA A 12 11.90 -5.16 6.13
CA ALA A 12 10.60 -4.86 6.75
C ALA A 12 10.79 -4.22 8.12
N ASP A 13 11.61 -4.84 8.97
CA ASP A 13 11.92 -4.33 10.30
C ASP A 13 12.58 -2.95 10.27
N TYR A 14 13.35 -2.66 9.21
CA TYR A 14 13.95 -1.35 9.01
C TYR A 14 12.91 -0.31 8.56
N LEU A 15 12.11 -0.63 7.53
CA LEU A 15 11.11 0.27 6.99
C LEU A 15 10.03 0.64 8.03
N GLU A 16 9.61 -0.30 8.87
CA GLU A 16 8.63 -0.03 9.93
C GLU A 16 9.10 0.98 10.98
N LYS A 17 10.42 1.13 11.15
CA LYS A 17 11.02 2.11 12.08
C LYS A 17 11.22 3.49 11.45
N LEU A 18 11.01 3.63 10.14
CA LEU A 18 11.22 4.89 9.46
C LEU A 18 10.05 5.86 9.67
N PRO A 19 10.33 7.16 9.82
CA PRO A 19 9.27 8.16 9.88
C PRO A 19 8.56 8.29 8.52
N GLY A 20 7.28 8.65 8.55
CA GLY A 20 6.46 8.82 7.34
C GLY A 20 7.02 9.84 6.33
N THR A 21 7.83 10.80 6.78
CA THR A 21 8.55 11.75 5.89
C THR A 21 9.58 11.06 5.00
N THR A 22 10.22 9.99 5.48
CA THR A 22 11.15 9.18 4.68
C THR A 22 10.40 8.36 3.64
N PHE A 23 9.25 7.76 4.00
CA PHE A 23 8.38 7.08 3.03
C PHE A 23 7.89 8.00 1.93
N ARG A 24 7.60 9.27 2.26
CA ARG A 24 7.25 10.28 1.26
C ARG A 24 8.33 10.41 0.18
N LYS A 25 9.61 10.39 0.56
CA LYS A 25 10.74 10.44 -0.38
C LYS A 25 10.92 9.11 -1.12
N LEU A 26 10.80 7.98 -0.43
CA LEU A 26 10.92 6.66 -1.03
C LEU A 26 9.88 6.42 -2.13
N TYR A 27 8.63 6.86 -1.89
CA TYR A 27 7.54 6.73 -2.85
C TYR A 27 7.56 7.77 -3.96
N LEU A 28 8.53 8.68 -4.03
CA LEU A 28 8.75 9.48 -5.24
C LEU A 28 9.36 8.64 -6.37
N ASN A 29 10.07 7.56 -6.03
CA ASN A 29 10.67 6.68 -7.02
C ASN A 29 9.70 5.54 -7.39
N PRO A 30 9.24 5.45 -8.65
CA PRO A 30 8.29 4.42 -9.08
C PRO A 30 8.81 3.00 -8.87
N SER A 31 10.10 2.77 -9.17
CA SER A 31 10.76 1.46 -8.96
C SER A 31 10.76 1.03 -7.49
N THR A 32 10.94 1.98 -6.56
CA THR A 32 10.92 1.71 -5.13
C THR A 32 9.51 1.38 -4.65
N ALA A 33 8.50 2.13 -5.10
CA ALA A 33 7.10 1.84 -4.80
C ALA A 33 6.70 0.44 -5.29
N LEU A 34 7.09 0.07 -6.51
CA LEU A 34 6.87 -1.25 -7.09
C LEU A 34 7.59 -2.36 -6.31
N CYS A 35 8.86 -2.13 -5.94
CA CYS A 35 9.68 -3.10 -5.21
C CYS A 35 9.07 -3.43 -3.84
N ILE A 36 8.66 -2.41 -3.08
CA ILE A 36 8.04 -2.58 -1.76
C ILE A 36 6.69 -3.31 -1.90
N SER A 37 5.83 -2.87 -2.82
CA SER A 37 4.53 -3.50 -3.06
C SER A 37 4.66 -4.99 -3.44
N ARG A 38 5.63 -5.33 -4.30
CA ARG A 38 5.85 -6.71 -4.74
C ARG A 38 6.50 -7.60 -3.69
N ARG A 39 7.50 -7.10 -2.96
CA ARG A 39 8.34 -7.92 -2.07
C ARG A 39 7.85 -7.98 -0.64
N MET A 40 7.11 -6.99 -0.17
CA MET A 40 6.85 -6.83 1.26
C MET A 40 5.40 -7.11 1.61
N LEU A 41 4.46 -6.81 0.72
CA LEU A 41 3.03 -6.97 1.00
C LEU A 41 2.58 -8.44 1.00
N SER A 42 1.74 -8.78 1.97
CA SER A 42 0.95 -10.02 1.93
C SER A 42 0.04 -10.06 0.69
N PRO A 43 -0.39 -11.26 0.22
CA PRO A 43 -1.23 -11.38 -0.96
C PRO A 43 -2.51 -10.52 -0.88
N LEU A 44 -3.15 -10.49 0.29
CA LEU A 44 -4.36 -9.71 0.50
C LEU A 44 -4.10 -8.19 0.45
N ALA A 45 -2.99 -7.72 1.03
CA ALA A 45 -2.59 -6.32 0.97
C ALA A 45 -2.32 -5.85 -0.46
N LYS A 46 -1.71 -6.69 -1.31
CA LYS A 46 -1.51 -6.39 -2.74
C LYS A 46 -2.83 -6.21 -3.48
N THR A 47 -3.82 -7.07 -3.19
CA THR A 47 -5.16 -6.95 -3.75
C THR A 47 -5.82 -5.63 -3.35
N PHE A 48 -5.73 -5.23 -2.08
CA PHE A 48 -6.25 -3.94 -1.63
C PHE A 48 -5.56 -2.76 -2.30
N VAL A 49 -4.23 -2.76 -2.40
CA VAL A 49 -3.49 -1.71 -3.09
C VAL A 49 -3.94 -1.57 -4.53
N THR A 50 -4.00 -2.68 -5.27
CA THR A 50 -4.39 -2.67 -6.69
C THR A 50 -5.84 -2.23 -6.85
N MET A 51 -6.73 -2.71 -5.99
CA MET A 51 -8.13 -2.31 -5.98
C MET A 51 -8.28 -0.80 -5.73
N LEU A 52 -7.65 -0.26 -4.69
CA LEU A 52 -7.72 1.16 -4.34
C LEU A 52 -7.05 2.06 -5.38
N LEU A 53 -6.05 1.56 -6.10
CA LEU A 53 -5.35 2.30 -7.17
C LEU A 53 -6.29 2.68 -8.32
N TYR A 54 -7.25 1.82 -8.63
CA TYR A 54 -8.17 1.98 -9.77
C TYR A 54 -9.56 2.48 -9.38
N LEU A 55 -9.78 2.79 -8.10
CA LEU A 55 -11.02 3.45 -7.67
C LEU A 55 -10.98 4.95 -7.98
N PRO A 56 -12.14 5.56 -8.29
CA PRO A 56 -12.22 6.99 -8.61
C PRO A 56 -11.99 7.90 -7.40
N GLY A 57 -12.06 7.37 -6.18
CA GLY A 57 -11.89 8.16 -4.95
C GLY A 57 -11.87 7.32 -3.68
N PRO A 58 -11.85 7.98 -2.51
CA PRO A 58 -11.90 7.34 -1.21
C PRO A 58 -13.20 6.53 -1.05
N ILE A 59 -13.09 5.35 -0.42
CA ILE A 59 -14.24 4.51 -0.08
C ILE A 59 -14.39 4.37 1.43
N PRO A 60 -15.59 4.08 1.95
CA PRO A 60 -15.77 3.71 3.33
C PRO A 60 -14.93 2.47 3.69
N ILE A 61 -14.37 2.43 4.90
CA ILE A 61 -13.67 1.23 5.37
C ILE A 61 -14.59 0.00 5.37
N ALA A 62 -15.86 0.16 5.76
CA ALA A 62 -16.84 -0.92 5.79
C ALA A 62 -16.98 -1.62 4.43
N ASP A 63 -16.95 -0.87 3.33
CA ASP A 63 -17.03 -1.43 1.97
C ASP A 63 -15.78 -2.24 1.61
N LEU A 64 -14.62 -1.83 2.10
CA LEU A 64 -13.39 -2.60 1.97
C LEU A 64 -13.46 -3.89 2.79
N GLU A 65 -14.00 -3.84 4.01
CA GLU A 65 -14.17 -5.02 4.87
C GLU A 65 -15.16 -6.03 4.29
N ALA A 66 -16.25 -5.54 3.68
CA ALA A 66 -17.27 -6.37 3.04
C ALA A 66 -16.73 -7.17 1.84
N ARG A 67 -15.60 -6.75 1.25
CA ARG A 67 -14.94 -7.48 0.15
C ARG A 67 -14.13 -8.69 0.62
N VAL A 68 -13.96 -8.87 1.94
CA VAL A 68 -13.27 -10.04 2.51
C VAL A 68 -14.30 -11.00 3.09
N LYS A 69 -14.15 -12.29 2.77
CA LYS A 69 -15.00 -13.32 3.37
C LYS A 69 -14.83 -13.31 4.91
N PRO A 70 -15.90 -13.54 5.69
CA PRO A 70 -15.87 -13.42 7.15
C PRO A 70 -14.86 -14.35 7.84
N GLU A 71 -14.47 -15.44 7.19
CA GLU A 71 -13.45 -16.40 7.67
C GLU A 71 -12.02 -15.80 7.72
N TYR A 72 -11.74 -14.77 6.93
CA TYR A 72 -10.38 -14.19 6.79
C TYR A 72 -10.22 -12.83 7.50
N LYS A 73 -11.02 -12.55 8.55
CA LYS A 73 -10.95 -11.29 9.32
C LYS A 73 -9.54 -10.99 9.84
N ARG A 74 -8.84 -12.00 10.40
CA ARG A 74 -7.46 -11.81 10.89
C ARG A 74 -6.48 -11.41 9.79
N ALA A 75 -6.60 -12.02 8.61
CA ALA A 75 -5.76 -11.69 7.46
C ALA A 75 -6.02 -10.27 6.96
N LYS A 76 -7.29 -9.83 6.98
CA LYS A 76 -7.68 -8.45 6.68
C LYS A 76 -7.04 -7.47 7.65
N ASP A 77 -7.15 -7.70 8.95
CA ASP A 77 -6.60 -6.81 9.98
C ASP A 77 -5.08 -6.71 9.86
N HIS A 78 -4.40 -7.84 9.63
CA HIS A 78 -2.96 -7.88 9.37
C HIS A 78 -2.60 -7.09 8.09
N ALA A 79 -3.33 -7.26 6.99
CA ALA A 79 -3.09 -6.53 5.75
C ALA A 79 -3.27 -5.01 5.93
N LEU A 80 -4.30 -4.58 6.67
CA LEU A 80 -4.53 -3.16 6.95
C LEU A 80 -3.45 -2.58 7.87
N ALA A 81 -3.03 -3.31 8.91
CA ALA A 81 -1.95 -2.90 9.80
C ALA A 81 -0.64 -2.73 9.01
N GLN A 82 -0.33 -3.69 8.14
CA GLN A 82 0.85 -3.65 7.29
C GLN A 82 0.85 -2.46 6.32
N LEU A 83 -0.28 -2.16 5.69
CA LEU A 83 -0.38 -1.02 4.78
C LEU A 83 -0.28 0.33 5.50
N ARG A 84 -0.70 0.39 6.77
CA ARG A 84 -0.54 1.57 7.63
C ARG A 84 0.91 1.77 8.07
N SER A 85 1.62 0.71 8.49
CA SER A 85 3.02 0.80 8.90
C SER A 85 3.93 1.28 7.75
N LEU A 86 3.59 0.91 6.52
CA LEU A 86 4.30 1.36 5.32
C LEU A 86 3.82 2.73 4.78
N HIS A 87 2.93 3.43 5.48
CA HIS A 87 2.40 4.75 5.06
C HIS A 87 1.80 4.76 3.63
N MET A 88 1.24 3.63 3.19
CA MET A 88 0.60 3.52 1.87
C MET A 88 -0.85 3.99 1.87
N LEU A 89 -1.51 3.94 3.04
CA LEU A 89 -2.91 4.32 3.22
C LEU A 89 -3.05 5.64 3.97
N GLN A 90 -4.06 6.41 3.58
CA GLN A 90 -4.58 7.54 4.33
C GLN A 90 -6.01 7.22 4.76
N MET A 91 -6.30 7.48 6.02
CA MET A 91 -7.63 7.30 6.60
C MET A 91 -8.14 8.64 7.10
N SER A 92 -9.38 8.98 6.78
CA SER A 92 -10.02 10.17 7.33
C SER A 92 -10.31 9.97 8.83
N VAL A 93 -10.35 11.07 9.57
CA VAL A 93 -10.84 11.06 10.95
C VAL A 93 -12.37 10.89 10.89
N PRO A 94 -12.95 9.90 11.58
CA PRO A 94 -14.40 9.76 11.65
C PRO A 94 -15.00 11.03 12.27
N THR A 95 -15.91 11.67 11.55
CA THR A 95 -16.62 12.88 12.00
C THR A 95 -18.09 12.50 12.24
N GLN A 96 -18.80 13.20 13.13
CA GLN A 96 -20.22 12.92 13.38
C GLN A 96 -21.01 12.96 12.06
N GLY A 97 -21.56 11.81 11.65
CA GLY A 97 -22.33 11.65 10.41
C GLY A 97 -21.54 11.21 9.18
N ALA A 98 -20.21 11.12 9.22
CA ALA A 98 -19.38 10.67 8.09
C ALA A 98 -18.57 9.41 8.43
N PRO A 99 -18.69 8.32 7.65
CA PRO A 99 -17.92 7.11 7.89
C PRO A 99 -16.42 7.36 7.66
N GLN A 100 -15.60 6.52 8.30
CA GLN A 100 -14.17 6.54 8.07
C GLN A 100 -13.86 6.11 6.63
N MET A 101 -13.25 7.03 5.88
CA MET A 101 -12.87 6.81 4.49
C MET A 101 -11.42 6.34 4.40
N ILE A 102 -11.14 5.48 3.43
CA ILE A 102 -9.82 4.94 3.15
C ILE A 102 -9.43 5.18 1.69
N GLN A 103 -8.19 5.60 1.48
CA GLN A 103 -7.59 5.78 0.16
C GLN A 103 -6.08 5.53 0.20
N LEU A 104 -5.45 5.34 -0.96
CA LEU A 104 -3.99 5.36 -1.05
C LEU A 104 -3.46 6.79 -0.87
N THR A 105 -2.25 6.92 -0.35
CA THR A 105 -1.58 8.23 -0.31
C THR A 105 -1.25 8.68 -1.74
N ALA A 106 -1.44 9.98 -2.02
CA ALA A 106 -1.32 10.52 -3.37
C ALA A 106 0.05 10.23 -4.03
N ASN A 107 1.14 10.36 -3.27
CA ASN A 107 2.49 10.10 -3.77
C ASN A 107 2.70 8.63 -4.13
N PHE A 108 2.23 7.72 -3.27
CA PHE A 108 2.34 6.29 -3.55
C PHE A 108 1.49 5.89 -4.74
N SER A 109 0.22 6.31 -4.79
CA SER A 109 -0.71 6.00 -5.88
C SER A 109 -0.15 6.44 -7.24
N LYS A 110 0.33 7.68 -7.33
CA LYS A 110 0.92 8.24 -8.56
C LYS A 110 2.12 7.42 -9.03
N SER A 111 3.15 7.28 -8.18
CA SER A 111 4.39 6.59 -8.55
C SER A 111 4.17 5.10 -8.79
N TYR A 112 3.23 4.47 -8.08
CA TYR A 112 2.90 3.07 -8.29
C TYR A 112 2.17 2.87 -9.63
N ARG A 113 1.28 3.79 -10.02
CA ARG A 113 0.66 3.77 -11.35
C ARG A 113 1.69 3.97 -12.45
N GLU A 114 2.57 4.95 -12.31
CA GLU A 114 3.70 5.18 -13.24
C GLU A 114 4.59 3.94 -13.37
N ALA A 115 4.79 3.19 -12.28
CA ALA A 115 5.58 1.96 -12.30
C ALA A 115 4.87 0.78 -13.01
N LEU A 116 3.54 0.76 -13.05
CA LEU A 116 2.75 -0.30 -13.68
C LEU A 116 2.47 0.00 -15.16
N GLU A 117 2.13 1.24 -15.47
CA GLU A 117 1.66 1.68 -16.79
C GLU A 117 2.76 2.39 -17.59
N GLY A 118 3.86 2.76 -16.94
CA GLY A 118 4.89 3.63 -17.50
C GLY A 118 4.47 5.10 -17.43
N ASN A 119 5.46 5.99 -17.40
CA ASN A 119 5.22 7.44 -17.38
C ASN A 119 5.26 8.05 -18.80
N GLY A 120 4.99 7.26 -19.83
CA GLY A 120 5.03 7.69 -21.25
C GLY A 120 6.41 8.10 -21.78
N ALA A 121 7.46 8.13 -20.96
CA ALA A 121 8.82 8.45 -21.36
C ALA A 121 9.57 7.20 -21.87
N PRO A 122 10.39 7.31 -22.95
CA PRO A 122 11.25 6.22 -23.38
C PRO A 122 12.25 5.88 -22.27
N GLY A 123 12.28 4.61 -21.84
CA GLY A 123 13.10 4.15 -20.70
C GLY A 123 12.40 4.19 -19.33
N SER A 124 11.08 4.41 -19.26
CA SER A 124 10.37 4.53 -17.97
C SER A 124 10.38 3.26 -17.09
N PHE A 125 10.82 2.12 -17.60
CA PHE A 125 10.89 0.86 -16.84
C PHE A 125 12.28 0.54 -16.25
N GLY A 126 13.23 1.47 -16.37
CA GLY A 126 14.61 1.30 -15.89
C GLY A 126 15.63 1.31 -17.01
#